data_AF-A0A4R5KLZ2-F1
#
_entry.id   AF-A0A4R5KLZ2-F1
#
_cell.length_a   1.000
_cell.length_b   1.000
_cell.length_c   1.000
_cell.angle_alpha   90.00
_cell.angle_beta   90.00
_cell.angle_gamma   90.00
#
_symmetry.space_group_name_H-M   'P 1'
#
loop_
_entity.id
_entity.type
_entity.pdbx_description
1 polymer ?
#
loop_
_entity_poly.entity_id
_entity_poly.type
_entity_poly.pdbx_seq_one_letter_code
_entity_poly.pdbx_strand_id
1 'polypeptide(L)' 'MLFSNSQKQLILEILMKERRRIFSKHRGELLNKTIADLQQMARNESVNAPKTSDNSIDWSSRSKRK' A
#
# COMPACT_ATOMS: atom_id res chain seq x y z
N MET A 1 -3.40 -1.50 -8.44
CA MET A 1 -2.89 -0.18 -7.98
C MET A 1 -1.76 0.26 -8.90
N LEU A 2 -1.58 1.58 -9.10
CA LEU A 2 -0.62 2.18 -10.04
C LEU A 2 0.86 1.86 -9.71
N PHE A 3 1.16 1.52 -8.46
CA PHE A 3 2.51 1.14 -7.99
C PHE A 3 2.43 -0.09 -7.08
N SER A 4 3.44 -0.95 -7.14
CA SER A 4 3.64 -2.05 -6.17
C SER A 4 4.05 -1.51 -4.80
N ASN A 5 3.90 -2.32 -3.75
CA ASN A 5 4.33 -1.96 -2.40
C ASN A 5 5.84 -1.65 -2.33
N SER A 6 6.66 -2.43 -3.05
CA SER A 6 8.11 -2.19 -3.15
C SER A 6 8.44 -0.86 -3.85
N GLN A 7 7.71 -0.50 -4.91
CA GLN A 7 7.86 0.79 -5.59
C GLN A 7 7.47 1.94 -4.67
N LYS A 8 6.38 1.81 -3.90
CA LYS A 8 5.96 2.84 -2.93
C LYS A 8 7.03 3.05 -1.85
N GLN A 9 7.62 1.98 -1.33
CA GLN A 9 8.71 2.07 -0.35
C GLN A 9 9.95 2.77 -0.91
N LEU A 10 10.35 2.45 -2.15
CA LEU A 10 11.47 3.10 -2.83
C LEU A 10 11.21 4.61 -3.01
N ILE A 11 10.02 4.98 -3.47
CA ILE A 11 9.63 6.38 -3.64
C ILE A 11 9.69 7.12 -2.29
N LEU A 12 9.18 6.50 -1.22
CA LEU A 12 9.19 7.07 0.13
C LEU A 12 10.62 7.35 0.63
N GLU A 13 11.55 6.44 0.37
CA GLU A 13 12.95 6.59 0.75
C GLU A 13 13.62 7.77 0.02
N ILE A 14 13.34 7.91 -1.27
CA ILE A 14 13.85 9.03 -2.09
C ILE A 14 13.28 10.36 -1.57
N LEU A 15 11.97 10.44 -1.35
CA LEU A 15 11.33 11.66 -0.83
C LEU A 15 11.85 12.05 0.56
N MET A 16 12.14 11.08 1.42
CA MET A 16 12.76 11.33 2.73
C MET A 16 14.19 11.87 2.63
N LYS A 17 14.98 11.38 1.67
CA LYS A 17 16.32 11.92 1.37
C LYS A 17 16.22 13.35 0.86
N GLU A 18 15.25 13.63 -0.02
CA GLU A 18 15.03 14.96 -0.59
C GLU A 18 14.52 15.97 0.45
N ARG A 19 13.72 15.51 1.43
CA ARG A 19 13.26 16.34 2.55
C ARG A 19 14.41 16.94 3.35
N ARG A 20 15.55 16.23 3.44
CA ARG A 20 16.76 16.72 4.12
C ARG A 20 17.51 17.77 3.32
N ARG A 21 17.28 17.84 2.01
CA ARG A 21 17.97 18.74 1.06
C ARG A 21 17.16 19.99 0.72
N ILE A 22 15.85 19.92 0.86
CA ILE A 22 14.95 21.05 0.56
C ILE A 22 14.96 22.06 1.71
N PHE A 23 15.38 23.29 1.39
CA PHE A 23 15.33 24.45 2.29
C PHE A 23 14.13 25.38 2.00
N SER A 24 13.29 25.05 1.02
CA SER A 24 12.13 25.86 0.63
C SER A 24 10.90 25.51 1.47
N LYS A 25 10.29 26.52 2.11
CA LYS A 25 9.08 26.36 2.96
C LYS A 25 7.90 25.74 2.20
N HIS A 26 7.57 26.26 1.01
CA HIS A 26 6.44 25.76 0.21
C HIS A 26 6.70 24.38 -0.39
N ARG A 27 7.90 24.14 -0.93
CA ARG A 27 8.25 22.83 -1.49
C ARG A 27 8.37 21.76 -0.39
N GLY A 28 8.84 22.15 0.80
CA GLY A 28 8.88 21.28 1.97
C GLY A 28 7.49 20.89 2.45
N GLU A 29 6.52 21.82 2.46
CA GLU A 29 5.14 21.51 2.82
C GLU A 29 4.48 20.54 1.83
N LEU A 30 4.63 20.79 0.53
CA LEU A 30 4.14 19.88 -0.51
C LEU A 30 4.78 18.48 -0.36
N LEU A 31 6.10 18.43 -0.19
CA LEU A 31 6.83 17.17 0.00
C LEU A 31 6.33 16.40 1.22
N ASN A 32 6.10 17.09 2.34
CA ASN A 32 5.58 16.46 3.56
C ASN A 32 4.18 15.87 3.35
N LYS A 33 3.31 16.56 2.60
CA LYS A 33 1.98 16.04 2.23
C LYS A 33 2.10 14.79 1.36
N THR A 34 2.92 14.84 0.31
CA THR A 34 3.17 13.69 -0.58
C THR A 34 3.71 12.48 0.18
N ILE A 35 4.61 12.70 1.13
CA ILE A 35 5.13 11.65 2.01
C ILE A 35 4.00 11.02 2.84
N ALA A 36 3.15 11.84 3.46
CA ALA A 36 2.06 11.37 4.30
C ALA A 36 1.05 10.53 3.50
N ASP A 37 0.69 10.99 2.30
CA ASP A 37 -0.24 10.30 1.41
C ASP A 37 0.31 8.93 0.98
N LEU A 38 1.60 8.87 0.61
CA LEU A 38 2.26 7.60 0.24
C LEU A 38 2.37 6.64 1.42
N GLN A 39 2.64 7.14 2.63
CA GLN A 39 2.64 6.32 3.84
C GLN A 39 1.26 5.73 4.11
N GLN A 40 0.20 6.53 3.97
CA GLN A 40 -1.16 6.06 4.13
C GLN A 40 -1.53 5.04 3.06
N MET A 41 -1.14 5.27 1.81
CA MET A 41 -1.40 4.33 0.71
C MET A 41 -0.71 2.97 0.94
N ALA A 42 0.54 2.97 1.41
CA ALA A 42 1.27 1.74 1.74
C ALA A 42 0.62 1.00 2.93
N ARG A 43 0.19 1.72 3.97
CA ARG A 43 -0.54 1.13 5.10
C ARG A 43 -1.88 0.54 4.68
N ASN A 44 -2.66 1.26 3.88
CA ASN A 44 -3.94 0.78 3.39
C ASN A 44 -3.77 -0.50 2.57
N GLU A 45 -2.71 -0.60 1.77
CA GLU A 45 -2.41 -1.83 1.03
C GLU A 45 -1.97 -2.98 1.95
N SER A 46 -1.23 -2.71 3.05
CA SER A 46 -0.91 -3.75 4.03
C SER A 46 -2.11 -4.22 4.86
N VAL A 47 -3.04 -3.33 5.19
CA VAL A 47 -4.21 -3.64 6.03
C VAL A 47 -5.33 -4.26 5.21
N ASN A 48 -5.55 -3.77 3.99
CA ASN A 48 -6.56 -4.27 3.06
C ASN A 48 -6.02 -5.30 2.08
N ALA A 49 -4.81 -5.83 2.31
CA ALA A 49 -4.32 -6.99 1.57
C ALA A 49 -5.41 -8.06 1.71
N PRO A 50 -6.06 -8.48 0.61
CA PRO A 50 -7.13 -9.45 0.72
C PRO A 50 -6.54 -10.69 1.37
N LYS A 51 -7.08 -11.06 2.54
CA LYS A 51 -7.02 -12.45 2.99
C LYS A 51 -7.78 -13.22 1.93
N THR A 52 -7.10 -13.63 0.87
CA THR A 52 -7.55 -14.72 0.02
C THR A 52 -7.44 -15.99 0.87
N SER A 53 -8.30 -16.12 1.88
CA SER A 53 -8.84 -17.44 2.21
C SER A 53 -9.74 -17.75 1.02
N ASP A 54 -9.19 -18.50 0.08
CA ASP A 54 -9.96 -19.19 -0.94
C ASP A 54 -10.86 -20.20 -0.20
N ASN A 55 -11.99 -19.69 0.31
CA ASN A 55 -13.09 -20.51 0.80
C ASN A 55 -13.98 -20.84 -0.40
N SER A 56 -13.38 -21.30 -1.51
CA SER A 56 -14.14 -22.00 -2.54
C SER A 56 -14.83 -23.17 -1.85
N ILE A 57 -16.13 -22.95 -1.58
CA ILE A 57 -17.00 -23.91 -0.94
C ILE A 57 -16.90 -25.21 -1.73
N ASP A 58 -16.35 -26.26 -1.11
CA ASP A 58 -16.31 -27.58 -1.70
C ASP A 58 -17.72 -28.19 -1.71
N TRP A 59 -18.41 -28.03 -2.83
CA TRP A 59 -19.74 -28.60 -3.08
C TRP A 59 -19.71 -30.10 -3.34
N SER A 60 -18.54 -30.75 -3.41
CA SER A 60 -18.43 -32.20 -3.67
C SER A 60 -19.02 -33.07 -2.55
N SER A 61 -19.22 -32.51 -1.37
CA SER A 61 -19.81 -33.19 -0.22
C SER A 61 -21.34 -33.36 -0.28
N ARG A 62 -22.04 -32.70 -1.23
CA ARG A 62 -23.52 -32.66 -1.24
C ARG A 62 -24.20 -33.79 -2.03
N SER A 63 -23.43 -34.66 -2.71
CA SER A 63 -23.95 -35.69 -3.62
C SER A 63 -23.95 -37.13 -3.04
N LYS A 64 -23.98 -37.29 -1.71
CA LYS A 64 -24.15 -38.62 -1.09
C LYS A 64 -25.29 -38.65 -0.08
N ARG A 65 -26.52 -38.54 -0.57
CA ARG A 65 -27.67 -39.16 0.12
C ARG A 65 -28.56 -39.86 -0.90
N LYS A 66 -28.46 -41.19 -0.83
CA LYS A 66 -29.38 -42.28 -1.20
C LYS A 66 -30.56 -41.96 -2.09
#